data_AF-A0A4P7IC94-F1
#
_entry.id   AF-A0A4P7IC94-F1
#
_cell.length_a   1.000
_cell.length_b   1.000
_cell.length_c   1.000
_cell.angle_alpha   90.00
_cell.angle_beta   90.00
_cell.angle_gamma   90.00
#
_symmetry.space_group_name_H-M   'P 1'
#
loop_
_entity.id
_entity.type
_entity.pdbx_description
1 polymer ?
#
loop_
_entity_poly.entity_id
_entity_poly.type
_entity_poly.pdbx_seq_one_letter_code
_entity_poly.pdbx_strand_id
1 'polypeptide(L)'
;MATTHHPAQLDGAPLTRRAWLSLLGFVPSFALAFLIGEGLISLLGYPVGGAEQAPWWAALIATTPALIVFVLPAVAAVHFGRRAMRHGDDRARIPMLLAVIVAAGFVLLNAVSALAIWLT
;
A
#
# COMPACT_ATOMS: atom_id res chain seq x y z
N MET A 1 14.97 43.77 12.17
CA MET A 1 15.10 42.53 11.37
C MET A 1 13.84 41.71 11.61
N ALA A 2 12.79 41.95 10.80
CA ALA A 2 11.48 41.32 10.97
C ALA A 2 11.50 39.96 10.25
N THR A 3 11.41 38.87 11.00
CA THR A 3 11.21 37.53 10.45
C THR A 3 9.78 37.45 9.93
N THR A 4 9.61 37.64 8.62
CA THR A 4 8.35 37.33 7.94
C THR A 4 8.17 35.81 7.94
N HIS A 5 7.61 35.26 9.02
CA HIS A 5 7.13 33.89 9.04
C HIS A 5 5.99 33.78 8.03
N HIS A 6 6.29 33.13 6.92
CA HIS A 6 5.42 32.97 5.77
C HIS A 6 4.19 32.12 6.19
N PRO A 7 2.95 32.66 6.18
CA PRO A 7 1.77 31.97 6.70
C PRO A 7 1.45 30.66 5.95
N ALA A 8 1.87 30.53 4.69
CA ALA A 8 1.67 29.29 3.91
C ALA A 8 2.41 28.07 4.49
N GLN A 9 3.41 28.27 5.34
CA GLN A 9 4.18 27.17 5.93
C GLN A 9 3.42 26.44 7.06
N LEU A 10 2.41 27.09 7.68
CA LEU A 10 1.61 26.52 8.77
C LEU A 10 0.46 25.64 8.25
N ASP A 11 -0.12 25.98 7.09
CA ASP A 11 -1.27 25.26 6.52
C ASP A 11 -0.88 23.88 5.94
N GLY A 12 0.34 23.73 5.43
CA GLY A 12 0.85 22.47 4.85
C GLY A 12 1.33 21.44 5.88
N ALA A 13 1.87 21.90 7.01
CA ALA A 13 2.43 21.05 8.06
C ALA A 13 1.50 19.92 8.57
N PRO A 14 0.20 20.15 8.85
CA PRO A 14 -0.70 19.09 9.29
C PRO A 14 -1.01 18.06 8.19
N LEU A 15 -1.02 18.45 6.91
CA LEU A 15 -1.22 17.49 5.81
C LEU A 15 0.01 16.63 5.57
N THR A 16 1.22 17.20 5.64
CA THR A 16 2.47 16.44 5.53
C THR A 16 2.61 15.43 6.67
N ARG A 17 2.23 15.81 7.91
CA ARG A 17 2.16 14.86 9.04
C ARG A 17 1.17 13.73 8.77
N ARG A 18 0.00 14.00 8.18
CA ARG A 18 -0.98 12.96 7.79
C ARG A 18 -0.44 12.04 6.68
N ALA A 19 0.32 12.56 5.74
CA ALA A 19 0.97 11.74 4.70
C ALA A 19 1.99 10.76 5.32
N TRP A 20 2.81 11.22 6.28
CA TRP A 20 3.69 10.33 7.03
C TRP A 20 2.92 9.33 7.90
N LEU A 21 1.82 9.73 8.52
CA LEU A 21 0.96 8.82 9.29
C LEU A 21 0.29 7.77 8.39
N SER A 22 -0.02 8.08 7.13
CA SER A 22 -0.58 7.08 6.22
C SER A 22 0.40 5.94 5.90
N LEU A 23 1.72 6.18 5.99
CA LEU A 23 2.72 5.12 5.85
C LEU A 23 2.65 4.09 6.98
N LEU A 24 2.30 4.49 8.21
CA LEU A 24 2.05 3.56 9.31
C LEU A 24 0.90 2.59 9.00
N GLY A 25 -0.03 2.99 8.12
CA GLY A 25 -1.13 2.15 7.64
C GLY A 25 -0.69 0.93 6.84
N PHE A 26 0.54 0.90 6.31
CA PHE A 26 1.06 -0.29 5.63
C PHE A 26 1.25 -1.49 6.56
N VAL A 27 1.62 -1.27 7.82
CA VAL A 27 1.80 -2.36 8.79
C VAL A 27 0.50 -3.15 9.03
N PRO A 28 -0.62 -2.51 9.44
CA PRO A 28 -1.87 -3.22 9.59
C PRO A 28 -2.43 -3.71 8.24
N SER A 29 -2.21 -2.99 7.14
CA SER A 29 -2.67 -3.45 5.82
C SER A 29 -1.92 -4.68 5.33
N PHE A 30 -0.63 -4.81 5.65
CA PHE A 30 0.14 -6.01 5.38
C PHE A 30 -0.42 -7.21 6.15
N ALA A 31 -0.66 -7.03 7.46
CA ALA A 31 -1.26 -8.07 8.29
C ALA A 31 -2.65 -8.49 7.79
N LEU A 32 -3.48 -7.53 7.38
CA LEU A 32 -4.80 -7.80 6.80
C LEU A 32 -4.71 -8.48 5.44
N ALA A 33 -3.79 -8.04 4.58
CA ALA A 33 -3.58 -8.67 3.27
C ALA A 33 -3.15 -10.13 3.45
N PHE A 34 -2.24 -10.41 4.39
CA PHE A 34 -1.82 -11.76 4.72
C PHE A 34 -2.98 -12.59 5.28
N LEU A 35 -3.75 -12.03 6.22
CA LEU A 35 -4.93 -12.68 6.78
C LEU A 35 -5.97 -13.01 5.72
N ILE A 36 -6.21 -12.12 4.77
CA ILE A 36 -7.16 -12.33 3.67
C ILE A 36 -6.63 -13.38 2.69
N GLY A 37 -5.36 -13.29 2.30
CA GLY A 37 -4.74 -14.24 1.38
C GLY A 37 -4.75 -15.65 1.95
N GLU A 38 -4.08 -15.86 3.07
CA GLU A 38 -3.99 -17.18 3.72
C GLU A 38 -5.37 -17.66 4.21
N GLY A 39 -6.19 -16.74 4.72
CA GLY A 39 -7.54 -17.06 5.18
C GLY A 39 -8.44 -17.56 4.06
N LEU A 40 -8.39 -16.94 2.87
CA LEU A 40 -9.16 -17.39 1.73
C LEU A 40 -8.63 -18.71 1.15
N ILE A 41 -7.32 -18.90 1.08
CA ILE A 41 -6.73 -20.18 0.65
C ILE A 41 -7.18 -21.32 1.57
N SER A 42 -7.11 -21.10 2.88
CA SER A 42 -7.58 -22.04 3.90
C SER A 42 -9.09 -22.29 3.79
N LEU A 43 -9.89 -21.24 3.57
CA LEU A 43 -11.35 -21.35 3.40
C LEU A 43 -11.74 -22.13 2.14
N LEU A 44 -10.93 -22.03 1.08
CA LEU A 44 -11.09 -22.81 -0.15
C LEU A 44 -10.65 -24.28 0.02
N GLY A 45 -10.18 -24.66 1.21
CA GLY A 45 -9.80 -26.03 1.54
C GLY A 45 -8.37 -26.39 1.12
N TYR A 46 -7.55 -25.40 0.75
CA TYR A 46 -6.16 -25.63 0.36
C TYR A 46 -5.22 -25.49 1.56
N PRO A 47 -4.19 -26.35 1.65
CA PRO A 47 -3.19 -26.25 2.70
C PRO A 47 -2.39 -24.95 2.53
N VAL A 48 -2.31 -24.18 3.60
CA VAL A 48 -1.46 -23.00 3.69
C VAL A 48 -0.04 -23.40 4.11
N GLY A 49 0.96 -22.99 3.34
CA GLY A 49 2.38 -23.29 3.62
C GLY A 49 2.82 -24.75 3.43
N GLY A 50 1.99 -25.58 2.79
CA GLY A 50 2.32 -26.98 2.48
C GLY A 50 3.12 -27.18 1.18
N ALA A 51 3.61 -28.40 0.95
CA ALA A 51 4.27 -28.77 -0.31
C ALA A 51 3.29 -28.82 -1.50
N GLU A 52 2.01 -29.06 -1.24
CA GLU A 52 0.96 -28.95 -2.25
C GLU A 52 0.50 -27.50 -2.35
N GLN A 53 0.81 -26.88 -3.49
CA GLN A 53 0.37 -25.52 -3.79
C GLN A 53 -1.10 -25.50 -4.19
N ALA A 54 -1.82 -24.48 -3.73
CA ALA A 54 -3.17 -24.21 -4.21
C ALA A 54 -3.18 -24.01 -5.73
N PRO A 55 -4.24 -24.42 -6.44
CA PRO A 55 -4.41 -24.13 -7.86
C PRO A 55 -4.30 -22.64 -8.16
N TRP A 56 -3.78 -22.29 -9.34
CA TRP A 56 -3.56 -20.91 -9.76
C TRP A 56 -4.80 -20.02 -9.66
N TRP A 57 -6.00 -20.57 -9.93
CA TRP A 57 -7.25 -19.81 -9.83
C TRP A 57 -7.61 -19.48 -8.38
N ALA A 58 -7.32 -20.38 -7.44
CA ALA A 58 -7.57 -20.16 -6.01
C ALA A 58 -6.59 -19.12 -5.46
N ALA A 59 -5.32 -19.18 -5.87
CA ALA A 59 -4.33 -18.16 -5.60
C ALA A 59 -4.79 -16.79 -6.10
N LEU A 60 -5.29 -16.68 -7.34
CA LEU A 60 -5.81 -15.40 -7.86
C LEU A 60 -7.00 -14.85 -7.06
N ILE A 61 -7.95 -15.70 -6.68
CA ILE A 61 -9.11 -15.29 -5.87
C ILE A 61 -8.68 -14.78 -4.49
N ALA A 62 -7.66 -15.37 -3.88
CA ALA A 62 -7.16 -14.96 -2.57
C ALA A 62 -6.26 -13.71 -2.63
N THR A 63 -5.35 -13.65 -3.60
CA THR A 63 -4.37 -12.56 -3.75
C THR A 63 -5.03 -11.27 -4.18
N THR A 64 -6.06 -11.29 -5.04
CA THR A 64 -6.73 -10.09 -5.53
C THR A 64 -7.28 -9.19 -4.40
N PRO A 65 -8.14 -9.69 -3.49
CA PRO A 65 -8.64 -8.88 -2.37
C PRO A 65 -7.52 -8.49 -1.38
N ALA A 66 -6.52 -9.35 -1.16
CA ALA A 66 -5.36 -9.02 -0.33
C ALA A 66 -4.58 -7.81 -0.89
N LEU A 67 -4.33 -7.79 -2.20
CA LEU A 67 -3.67 -6.66 -2.88
C LEU A 67 -4.49 -5.38 -2.77
N ILE A 68 -5.81 -5.46 -2.94
CA ILE A 68 -6.70 -4.30 -2.82
C ILE A 68 -6.54 -3.67 -1.43
N VAL A 69 -6.59 -4.48 -0.37
CA VAL A 69 -6.43 -4.00 1.01
C VAL A 69 -5.05 -3.40 1.23
N PHE A 70 -4.00 -4.02 0.69
CA PHE A 70 -2.63 -3.52 0.82
C PHE A 70 -2.40 -2.17 0.12
N VAL A 71 -3.13 -1.88 -0.95
CA VAL A 71 -2.99 -0.63 -1.73
C VAL A 71 -3.71 0.56 -1.07
N LEU A 72 -4.67 0.33 -0.16
CA LEU A 72 -5.45 1.40 0.48
C LEU A 72 -4.60 2.51 1.14
N PRO A 73 -3.54 2.22 1.92
CA PRO A 73 -2.69 3.25 2.50
C PRO A 73 -1.98 4.09 1.43
N ALA A 74 -1.60 3.49 0.30
CA ALA A 74 -0.99 4.21 -0.81
C ALA A 74 -1.96 5.21 -1.44
N VAL A 75 -3.23 4.82 -1.61
CA VAL A 75 -4.28 5.73 -2.10
C VAL A 75 -4.47 6.89 -1.14
N ALA A 76 -4.49 6.63 0.18
CA ALA A 76 -4.58 7.68 1.20
C ALA A 76 -3.35 8.61 1.15
N ALA A 77 -2.14 8.07 1.05
CA ALA A 77 -0.90 8.83 0.94
C ALA A 77 -0.89 9.73 -0.29
N VAL A 78 -1.34 9.24 -1.44
CA VAL A 78 -1.47 10.02 -2.68
C VAL A 78 -2.55 11.10 -2.55
N HIS A 79 -3.69 10.79 -1.93
CA HIS A 79 -4.75 11.77 -1.73
C HIS A 79 -4.29 12.94 -0.84
N PHE A 80 -3.69 12.65 0.32
CA PHE A 80 -3.18 13.68 1.23
C PHE A 80 -1.95 14.39 0.66
N GLY A 81 -1.06 13.67 -0.01
CA GLY A 81 0.14 14.22 -0.64
C GLY A 81 -0.20 15.22 -1.75
N ARG A 82 -1.10 14.86 -2.67
CA ARG A 82 -1.57 15.78 -3.72
C ARG A 82 -2.25 17.02 -3.15
N ARG A 83 -3.02 16.87 -2.06
CA ARG A 83 -3.68 18.01 -1.41
C ARG A 83 -2.66 18.94 -0.74
N ALA A 84 -1.65 18.40 -0.05
CA ALA A 84 -0.57 19.18 0.55
C ALA A 84 0.24 19.97 -0.49
N MET A 85 0.57 19.33 -1.62
CA MET A 85 1.29 19.98 -2.72
C MET A 85 0.50 21.15 -3.33
N ARG A 86 -0.83 21.06 -3.42
CA ARG A 86 -1.68 22.18 -3.87
C ARG A 86 -1.64 23.37 -2.91
N HIS A 87 -1.30 23.16 -1.64
CA HIS A 87 -1.10 24.20 -0.63
C HIS A 87 0.38 24.67 -0.53
N GLY A 88 1.24 24.26 -1.48
CA GLY A 88 2.64 24.70 -1.54
C GLY A 88 3.62 23.89 -0.69
N ASP A 89 3.20 22.78 -0.07
CA ASP A 89 4.09 21.91 0.67
C ASP A 89 4.60 20.75 -0.19
N ASP A 90 5.73 20.98 -0.87
CA ASP A 90 6.40 19.96 -1.69
C ASP A 90 7.01 18.81 -0.86
N ARG A 91 7.14 18.94 0.47
CA ARG A 91 7.70 17.87 1.33
C ARG A 91 6.80 16.64 1.38
N ALA A 92 5.52 16.78 1.04
CA ALA A 92 4.58 15.67 0.95
C ALA A 92 4.82 14.75 -0.26
N ARG A 93 5.68 15.13 -1.22
CA ARG A 93 6.06 14.27 -2.36
C ARG A 93 6.81 13.02 -1.94
N ILE A 94 7.69 13.12 -0.95
CA ILE A 94 8.53 12.01 -0.49
C ILE A 94 7.67 10.86 0.08
N PRO A 95 6.80 11.07 1.09
CA PRO A 95 5.97 9.99 1.62
C PRO A 95 4.99 9.44 0.58
N MET A 96 4.49 10.29 -0.33
CA MET A 96 3.65 9.84 -1.44
C MET A 96 4.41 8.88 -2.38
N LEU A 97 5.62 9.24 -2.79
CA LEU A 97 6.43 8.43 -3.70
C LEU A 97 6.80 7.10 -3.04
N LEU A 98 7.20 7.12 -1.76
CA LEU A 98 7.49 5.91 -1.00
C LEU A 98 6.28 4.97 -0.94
N ALA A 99 5.09 5.50 -0.63
CA ALA A 99 3.87 4.69 -0.57
C ALA A 99 3.54 4.05 -1.93
N VAL A 100 3.70 4.80 -3.03
CA VAL A 100 3.49 4.27 -4.38
C VAL A 100 4.51 3.20 -4.73
N ILE A 101 5.80 3.42 -4.44
CA ILE A 101 6.87 2.44 -4.71
C ILE A 101 6.61 1.14 -3.94
N VAL A 102 6.25 1.23 -2.66
CA VAL A 102 5.98 0.05 -1.82
C VAL A 102 4.77 -0.73 -2.36
N ALA A 103 3.67 -0.04 -2.64
CA ALA A 103 2.47 -0.68 -3.18
C ALA A 103 2.71 -1.30 -4.57
N ALA A 104 3.35 -0.56 -5.48
CA ALA A 104 3.68 -1.03 -6.81
C ALA A 104 4.64 -2.22 -6.77
N GLY A 105 5.69 -2.15 -5.93
CA GLY A 105 6.63 -3.26 -5.73
C GLY A 105 5.93 -4.52 -5.25
N PHE A 106 5.03 -4.41 -4.27
CA PHE A 106 4.25 -5.55 -3.78
C PHE A 106 3.33 -6.14 -4.86
N VAL A 107 2.61 -5.31 -5.61
CA VAL A 107 1.75 -5.76 -6.72
C VAL A 107 2.57 -6.44 -7.80
N LEU A 108 3.71 -5.87 -8.20
CA LEU A 108 4.59 -6.43 -9.22
C LEU A 108 5.16 -7.78 -8.79
N LEU A 109 5.62 -7.91 -7.54
CA LEU A 109 6.11 -9.19 -7.01
C LEU A 109 5.02 -10.26 -7.06
N ASN A 110 3.78 -9.92 -6.69
CA ASN A 110 2.66 -10.85 -6.78
C ASN A 110 2.31 -11.20 -8.23
N ALA A 111 2.36 -10.25 -9.16
CA ALA A 111 2.13 -10.49 -10.58
C ALA A 111 3.19 -11.42 -11.19
N VAL A 112 4.47 -11.21 -10.86
CA VAL A 112 5.57 -12.09 -11.28
C VAL A 112 5.40 -13.49 -10.71
N SER A 113 5.03 -13.61 -9.43
CA SER A 113 4.75 -14.90 -8.79
C SER A 113 3.61 -15.65 -9.50
N ALA A 114 2.50 -14.95 -9.78
CA ALA A 114 1.37 -15.53 -10.51
C ALA A 114 1.76 -15.98 -11.93
N LEU A 115 2.57 -15.18 -12.64
CA LEU A 115 3.07 -15.54 -13.97
C LEU A 115 4.00 -16.75 -13.92
N ALA A 116 4.88 -16.83 -12.92
CA ALA A 116 5.78 -17.96 -12.73
C ALA A 116 5.00 -19.27 -12.51
N ILE A 117 3.98 -19.25 -11.63
CA ILE A 117 3.08 -20.39 -11.39
C ILE A 117 2.36 -20.80 -12.67
N TRP A 118 1.97 -19.85 -13.51
CA TRP A 118 1.25 -20.15 -14.75
C TRP A 118 2.14 -20.78 -15.84
N LEU A 119 3.46 -20.55 -15.79
CA LEU A 119 4.42 -21.04 -16.77
C LEU A 119 5.04 -22.41 -16.42
N THR A 120 4.80 -22.92 -15.21
CA THR A 120 5.30 -24.21 -14.70
C THR A 120 4.19 -25.24 -14.62
#